data_AF-A0AAV3T514-F1
#
_entry.id   AF-A0AAV3T514-F1
#
_cell.length_a   1.000
_cell.length_b   1.000
_cell.length_c   1.000
_cell.angle_alpha   90.00
_cell.angle_beta   90.00
_cell.angle_gamma   90.00
#
_symmetry.space_group_name_H-M   'P 1'
#
loop_
_entity.id
_entity.type
_entity.pdbx_description
1 polymer ?
#
loop_
_entity_poly.entity_id
_entity_poly.type
_entity_poly.pdbx_seq_one_letter_code
_entity_poly.pdbx_strand_id
1 'polypeptide(L)'
;MHSRQLRKRLDAAIADGWQIEQETPDRVVLVRRSYGSVGVHLLLAVFTAWWSFGVFNLLYAGYCYLEESERRVLREPTERVCPECGAASRPGAEFCSECGTDLGRTATGAAPGETAGEPRTCPECDAVVEDGARYCANCGAELAETAARRRDDSSE
;
A
#
# COMPACT_ATOMS: atom_id res chain seq x y z
N MET A 1 -1.92 -19.93 -9.23
CA MET A 1 -2.88 -19.81 -8.10
C MET A 1 -2.23 -18.93 -7.04
N HIS A 2 -2.85 -17.81 -6.68
CA HIS A 2 -2.33 -16.90 -5.67
C HIS A 2 -2.35 -17.50 -4.25
N SER A 3 -1.39 -17.13 -3.42
CA SER A 3 -1.33 -17.55 -2.02
C SER A 3 -2.56 -17.07 -1.22
N ARG A 4 -2.88 -17.75 -0.11
CA ARG A 4 -3.99 -17.35 0.79
C ARG A 4 -3.81 -15.93 1.33
N GLN A 5 -2.57 -15.49 1.53
CA GLN A 5 -2.25 -14.15 2.01
C GLN A 5 -2.54 -13.08 0.94
N LEU A 6 -2.13 -13.32 -0.31
CA LEU A 6 -2.43 -12.40 -1.41
C LEU A 6 -3.94 -12.31 -1.66
N ARG A 7 -4.66 -13.44 -1.60
CA ARG A 7 -6.13 -13.46 -1.73
C ARG A 7 -6.84 -12.61 -0.69
N LYS A 8 -6.52 -12.79 0.60
CA LYS A 8 -7.12 -11.98 1.68
C LYS A 8 -6.91 -10.48 1.48
N ARG A 9 -5.73 -10.09 0.98
CA ARG A 9 -5.41 -8.68 0.72
C ARG A 9 -6.12 -8.15 -0.52
N LEU A 10 -6.24 -8.97 -1.56
CA LEU A 10 -7.04 -8.64 -2.74
C LEU A 10 -8.51 -8.45 -2.35
N ASP A 11 -9.06 -9.30 -1.49
CA ASP A 11 -10.44 -9.19 -1.02
C ASP A 11 -10.67 -7.91 -0.21
N ALA A 12 -9.78 -7.60 0.74
CA ALA A 12 -9.81 -6.34 1.49
C ALA A 12 -9.68 -5.12 0.57
N ALA A 13 -8.77 -5.21 -0.40
CA ALA A 13 -8.55 -4.19 -1.40
C ALA A 13 -9.80 -3.85 -2.22
N ILE A 14 -10.52 -4.88 -2.66
CA ILE A 14 -11.75 -4.74 -3.43
C ILE A 14 -12.87 -4.16 -2.53
N ALA A 15 -12.95 -4.58 -1.27
CA ALA A 15 -13.89 -4.03 -0.30
C ALA A 15 -13.70 -2.52 -0.07
N ASP A 16 -12.45 -2.03 -0.14
CA ASP A 16 -12.10 -0.61 -0.04
C ASP A 16 -12.35 0.19 -1.35
N GLY A 17 -12.99 -0.43 -2.34
CA GLY A 17 -13.38 0.22 -3.60
C GLY A 17 -12.31 0.25 -4.68
N TRP A 18 -11.26 -0.56 -4.56
CA TRP A 18 -10.25 -0.70 -5.62
C TRP A 18 -10.69 -1.70 -6.68
N GLN A 19 -10.33 -1.43 -7.93
CA GLN A 19 -10.64 -2.30 -9.07
C GLN A 19 -9.38 -2.92 -9.66
N ILE A 20 -9.49 -4.15 -10.17
CA ILE A 20 -8.38 -4.88 -10.79
C ILE A 20 -8.19 -4.39 -12.22
N GLU A 21 -7.00 -3.87 -12.54
CA GLU A 21 -6.64 -3.42 -13.88
C GLU A 21 -5.91 -4.51 -14.67
N GLN A 22 -4.94 -5.19 -14.02
CA GLN A 22 -4.16 -6.27 -14.64
C GLN A 22 -3.86 -7.37 -13.63
N GLU A 23 -4.12 -8.62 -14.00
CA GLU A 23 -3.73 -9.81 -13.26
C GLU A 23 -2.55 -10.48 -13.96
N THR A 24 -1.44 -10.62 -13.23
CA THR A 24 -0.29 -11.44 -13.67
C THR A 24 0.02 -12.48 -12.59
N PRO A 25 0.71 -13.57 -12.92
CA PRO A 25 0.98 -14.65 -11.96
C PRO A 25 1.69 -14.17 -10.69
N ASP A 26 2.59 -13.19 -10.80
CA ASP A 26 3.43 -12.71 -9.71
C ASP A 26 2.92 -11.43 -9.04
N ARG A 27 1.99 -10.70 -9.68
CA ARG A 27 1.46 -9.43 -9.17
C ARG A 27 0.06 -9.10 -9.69
N VAL A 28 -0.71 -8.40 -8.87
CA VAL A 28 -2.02 -7.85 -9.22
C VAL A 28 -1.95 -6.33 -9.13
N VAL A 29 -2.30 -5.66 -10.22
CA VAL A 29 -2.35 -4.20 -10.31
C VAL A 29 -3.78 -3.75 -10.04
N LEU A 30 -3.94 -2.86 -9.05
CA LEU A 30 -5.20 -2.30 -8.61
C LEU A 30 -5.22 -0.79 -8.85
N VAL A 31 -6.36 -0.27 -9.28
CA VAL A 31 -6.59 1.16 -9.50
C VAL A 31 -7.84 1.59 -8.75
N ARG A 32 -7.79 2.75 -8.10
CA ARG A 32 -8.96 3.40 -7.50
C ARG A 32 -9.19 4.74 -8.19
N ARG A 33 -10.36 4.91 -8.81
CA ARG A 33 -10.78 6.17 -9.43
C ARG A 33 -11.73 6.88 -8.47
N SER A 34 -11.32 8.03 -7.95
CA SER A 34 -12.21 8.91 -7.19
C SER A 34 -12.69 10.06 -8.10
N TYR A 35 -13.97 10.40 -8.03
CA TYR A 35 -14.54 11.49 -8.83
C TYR A 35 -14.58 12.82 -8.06
N GLY A 36 -13.86 12.94 -6.93
CA GLY A 36 -13.99 14.06 -6.01
C GLY A 36 -15.37 14.16 -5.33
N SER A 37 -15.56 15.17 -4.47
CA SER A 37 -16.82 15.36 -3.75
C SER A 37 -17.95 15.79 -4.69
N VAL A 38 -19.02 14.99 -4.75
CA VAL A 38 -20.25 15.33 -5.50
C VAL A 38 -20.80 16.71 -5.10
N GLY A 39 -20.65 17.10 -3.84
CA GLY A 39 -21.05 18.42 -3.37
C GLY A 39 -20.25 19.57 -3.96
N VAL A 40 -18.93 19.40 -4.17
CA VAL A 40 -18.07 20.39 -4.84
C VAL A 40 -18.48 20.53 -6.30
N HIS A 41 -18.81 19.42 -6.97
CA HIS A 41 -19.32 19.44 -8.34
C HIS A 41 -20.65 20.18 -8.47
N LEU A 42 -21.59 19.94 -7.55
CA LEU A 42 -22.87 20.65 -7.52
C LEU A 42 -22.70 22.14 -7.22
N LEU A 43 -21.80 22.49 -6.28
CA LEU A 43 -21.49 23.87 -5.94
C LEU A 43 -20.88 24.59 -7.15
N LEU A 44 -19.85 24.02 -7.78
CA LEU A 44 -19.27 24.59 -9.01
C LEU A 44 -20.31 24.68 -10.13
N ALA A 45 -21.20 23.71 -10.30
CA ALA A 45 -22.29 23.80 -11.27
C ALA A 45 -23.21 24.99 -10.98
N VAL A 46 -23.65 25.18 -9.74
CA VAL A 46 -24.49 26.32 -9.34
C VAL A 46 -23.77 27.66 -9.54
N PHE A 47 -22.48 27.76 -9.20
CA PHE A 47 -21.70 28.99 -9.27
C PHE A 47 -21.17 29.31 -10.69
N THR A 48 -21.02 28.33 -11.57
CA THR A 48 -20.48 28.53 -12.93
C THR A 48 -21.52 28.41 -14.05
N ALA A 49 -22.72 27.90 -13.77
CA ALA A 49 -23.79 27.76 -14.76
C ALA A 49 -24.34 29.10 -15.29
N TRP A 50 -24.19 30.20 -14.56
CA TRP A 50 -24.78 31.48 -14.97
C TRP A 50 -23.84 32.41 -15.76
N TRP A 51 -22.51 32.23 -15.75
CA TRP A 51 -21.61 33.10 -16.52
C TRP A 51 -20.45 32.44 -17.28
N SER A 52 -20.36 31.09 -17.31
CA SER A 52 -19.25 30.41 -18.02
C SER A 52 -19.62 29.16 -18.81
N PHE A 53 -20.92 28.88 -19.01
CA PHE A 53 -21.39 27.80 -19.90
C PHE A 53 -20.72 26.43 -19.67
N GLY A 54 -20.40 26.09 -18.42
CA GLY A 54 -19.88 24.76 -18.07
C GLY A 54 -18.45 24.45 -18.53
N VAL A 55 -17.75 25.35 -19.23
CA VAL A 55 -16.37 25.11 -19.71
C VAL A 55 -15.40 24.95 -18.54
N PHE A 56 -15.49 25.82 -17.53
CA PHE A 56 -14.65 25.69 -16.32
C PHE A 56 -15.02 24.47 -15.47
N ASN A 57 -16.29 24.05 -15.48
CA ASN A 57 -16.72 22.82 -14.82
C ASN A 57 -16.15 21.58 -15.54
N LEU A 58 -16.22 21.55 -16.88
CA LEU A 58 -15.66 20.49 -17.71
C LEU A 58 -14.13 20.40 -17.58
N LEU A 59 -13.44 21.55 -17.53
CA LEU A 59 -12.00 21.62 -17.34
C LEU A 59 -11.57 21.17 -15.94
N TYR A 60 -12.30 21.57 -14.90
CA TYR A 60 -12.03 21.11 -13.53
C TYR A 60 -12.32 19.62 -13.35
N ALA A 61 -13.42 19.12 -13.93
CA ALA A 61 -13.73 17.69 -13.97
C ALA A 61 -12.64 16.90 -14.71
N GLY A 62 -12.12 17.42 -15.82
CA GLY A 62 -10.98 16.85 -16.54
C GLY A 62 -9.70 16.84 -15.71
N TYR A 63 -9.39 17.95 -15.03
CA TYR A 63 -8.23 18.08 -14.15
C TYR A 63 -8.26 17.05 -13.01
N CYS A 64 -9.35 16.97 -12.24
CA CYS A 64 -9.48 16.01 -11.14
C CYS A 64 -9.51 14.54 -11.61
N TYR A 65 -10.09 14.25 -12.78
CA TYR A 65 -10.09 12.90 -13.35
C TYR A 65 -8.69 12.45 -13.77
N LEU A 66 -7.85 13.37 -14.24
CA LEU A 66 -6.50 13.06 -14.71
C LEU A 66 -5.47 12.97 -13.58
N GLU A 67 -5.67 13.67 -12.45
CA GLU A 67 -4.64 13.80 -11.41
C GLU A 67 -4.77 12.78 -10.24
N GLU A 68 -5.97 12.28 -9.91
CA GLU A 68 -6.22 11.46 -8.71
C GLU A 68 -6.41 9.95 -8.98
N SER A 69 -5.63 9.37 -9.91
CA SER A 69 -5.66 7.91 -10.14
C SER A 69 -4.59 7.21 -9.32
N GLU A 70 -4.95 6.76 -8.13
CA GLU A 70 -4.07 5.92 -7.31
C GLU A 70 -3.96 4.52 -7.92
N ARG A 71 -2.72 4.13 -8.24
CA ARG A 71 -2.38 2.82 -8.78
C ARG A 71 -1.47 2.10 -7.80
N ARG A 72 -1.90 0.96 -7.30
CA ARG A 72 -1.13 0.12 -6.37
C ARG A 72 -0.86 -1.27 -6.95
N VAL A 73 0.25 -1.88 -6.55
CA VAL A 73 0.67 -3.21 -7.01
C VAL A 73 0.79 -4.13 -5.80
N LEU A 74 -0.03 -5.18 -5.75
CA LEU A 74 0.12 -6.27 -4.79
C LEU A 74 1.01 -7.35 -5.40
N ARG A 75 2.10 -7.72 -4.72
CA ARG A 75 3.02 -8.78 -5.15
C ARG A 75 2.79 -10.07 -4.38
N GLU A 76 3.12 -11.19 -5.02
CA GLU A 76 3.23 -12.49 -4.35
C GLU A 76 4.41 -12.42 -3.34
N PRO A 77 4.24 -12.87 -2.09
CA PRO A 77 5.31 -12.79 -1.08
C PRO A 77 6.51 -13.66 -1.47
N THR A 78 7.67 -13.03 -1.66
CA THR A 78 8.93 -13.69 -2.03
C THR A 78 9.69 -14.07 -0.75
N GLU A 79 9.49 -15.31 -0.31
CA GLU A 79 10.22 -15.96 0.80
C GLU A 79 10.10 -15.29 2.18
N ARG A 80 10.23 -16.10 3.24
CA ARG A 80 10.16 -15.63 4.63
C ARG A 80 11.37 -16.16 5.38
N VAL A 81 12.00 -15.35 6.20
CA VAL A 81 13.12 -15.81 7.04
C VAL A 81 12.56 -16.35 8.34
N CYS A 82 13.01 -17.53 8.76
CA CYS A 82 12.61 -18.10 10.05
C CYS A 82 13.20 -17.24 11.19
N PRO A 83 12.38 -16.78 12.16
CA PRO A 83 12.85 -15.94 13.25
C PRO A 83 13.78 -16.68 14.23
N GLU A 84 13.63 -18.00 14.36
CA GLU A 84 14.40 -18.80 15.33
C GLU A 84 15.76 -19.26 14.81
N CYS A 85 15.89 -19.53 13.50
CA CYS A 85 17.13 -20.09 12.93
C CYS A 85 17.72 -19.29 11.76
N GLY A 86 17.03 -18.26 11.28
CA GLY A 86 17.48 -17.45 10.14
C GLY A 86 17.39 -18.15 8.78
N ALA A 87 16.87 -19.37 8.70
CA ALA A 87 16.73 -20.09 7.42
C ALA A 87 15.62 -19.51 6.54
N ALA A 88 15.88 -19.44 5.23
CA ALA A 88 14.87 -19.09 4.24
C ALA A 88 13.79 -20.17 4.20
N SER A 89 12.54 -19.74 4.31
CA SER A 89 11.35 -20.59 4.31
C SER A 89 10.48 -20.26 3.11
N ARG A 90 9.89 -21.30 2.50
CA ARG A 90 9.02 -21.15 1.34
C ARG A 90 7.84 -20.23 1.65
N PRO A 91 7.34 -19.45 0.68
CA PRO A 91 6.13 -18.65 0.84
C PRO A 91 4.96 -19.53 1.32
N GLY A 92 4.38 -19.19 2.47
CA GLY A 92 3.24 -19.92 3.04
C GLY A 92 3.60 -21.23 3.77
N ALA A 93 4.87 -21.50 4.07
CA ALA A 93 5.25 -22.60 4.96
C ALA A 93 4.65 -22.38 6.37
N GLU A 94 4.00 -23.41 6.92
CA GLU A 94 3.46 -23.39 8.29
C GLU A 94 4.55 -23.69 9.33
N PHE A 95 5.58 -24.44 8.94
CA PHE A 95 6.73 -24.78 9.78
C PHE A 95 8.04 -24.55 9.03
N CYS A 96 9.09 -24.16 9.75
CA CYS A 96 10.44 -24.06 9.20
C CYS A 96 10.97 -25.47 8.89
N SER A 97 11.50 -25.68 7.68
CA SER A 97 12.07 -26.96 7.28
C SER A 97 13.39 -27.31 7.98
N GLU A 98 14.10 -26.31 8.50
CA GLU A 98 15.39 -26.50 9.17
C GLU A 98 15.23 -26.76 10.66
N CYS A 99 14.43 -25.94 11.37
CA CYS A 99 14.32 -26.01 12.82
C CYS A 99 12.94 -26.44 13.35
N GLY A 100 11.94 -26.61 12.48
CA GLY A 100 10.59 -27.02 12.88
C GLY A 100 9.72 -25.93 13.52
N THR A 101 10.21 -24.70 13.63
CA THR A 101 9.47 -23.56 14.20
C THR A 101 8.17 -23.30 13.45
N ASP A 102 7.06 -23.17 14.18
CA ASP A 102 5.75 -22.80 13.63
C ASP A 102 5.79 -21.33 13.15
N LEU A 103 5.80 -21.16 11.83
CA LEU A 103 5.82 -19.86 11.12
C LEU A 103 4.41 -19.28 10.93
N GLY A 104 3.36 -20.06 11.20
CA GLY A 104 1.97 -19.61 11.15
C GLY A 104 1.54 -18.83 12.39
N ARG A 105 2.18 -19.11 13.54
CA ARG A 105 1.87 -18.51 14.85
C ARG A 105 2.88 -17.47 15.33
N THR A 106 4.12 -17.50 14.84
CA THR A 106 5.21 -16.59 15.25
C THR A 106 5.19 -15.20 14.61
N ALA A 107 4.16 -14.85 13.82
CA ALA A 107 3.92 -13.46 13.42
C ALA A 107 3.50 -12.53 14.60
N THR A 108 3.51 -13.01 15.85
CA THR A 108 3.16 -12.24 17.05
C THR A 108 4.17 -12.41 18.20
N GLY A 109 5.42 -12.81 17.94
CA GLY A 109 6.40 -12.85 19.02
C GLY A 109 7.83 -13.00 18.54
N ALA A 110 8.50 -11.88 18.29
CA ALA A 110 9.95 -11.81 18.21
C ALA A 110 10.51 -11.35 19.56
N ALA A 111 11.50 -12.06 20.08
CA ALA A 111 12.40 -11.62 21.15
C ALA A 111 13.83 -11.49 20.55
N PRO A 112 14.72 -10.65 21.12
CA PRO A 112 15.37 -9.61 20.33
C PRO A 112 16.89 -9.77 20.13
N GLY A 113 17.38 -9.21 19.02
CA GLY A 113 18.77 -8.81 18.77
C GLY A 113 18.97 -8.54 17.28
N GLU A 114 19.42 -7.40 16.77
CA GLU A 114 19.94 -6.16 17.33
C GLU A 114 19.54 -5.00 16.37
N THR A 115 19.18 -3.85 16.95
CA THR A 115 18.75 -2.60 16.27
C THR A 115 17.56 -2.70 15.29
N ALA A 116 16.47 -3.34 15.69
CA ALA A 116 15.17 -3.10 15.06
C ALA A 116 14.58 -1.83 15.67
N GLY A 117 14.49 -0.75 14.90
CA GLY A 117 13.68 0.40 15.30
C GLY A 117 12.20 0.04 15.30
N GLU A 118 11.40 0.82 16.03
CA GLU A 118 9.96 0.57 16.26
C GLU A 118 9.20 0.27 14.95
N PRO A 119 8.50 -0.87 14.82
CA PRO A 119 7.81 -1.23 13.59
C PRO A 119 6.85 -0.12 13.14
N ARG A 120 7.01 0.33 11.89
CA ARG A 120 6.15 1.35 11.28
C ARG A 120 5.22 0.71 10.25
N THR A 121 4.16 1.43 9.89
CA THR A 121 3.23 0.96 8.85
C THR A 121 3.62 1.58 7.52
N CYS A 122 3.68 0.75 6.47
CA CYS A 122 3.89 1.22 5.11
C CYS A 122 2.66 2.02 4.64
N PRO A 123 2.80 3.29 4.24
CA PRO A 123 1.66 4.12 3.86
C PRO A 123 0.95 3.67 2.58
N GLU A 124 1.59 2.83 1.76
CA GLU A 124 1.07 2.37 0.46
C GLU A 124 0.31 1.04 0.53
N CYS A 125 0.57 0.22 1.54
CA CYS A 125 0.00 -1.14 1.58
C CYS A 125 -0.33 -1.65 2.99
N ASP A 126 -0.22 -0.77 3.99
CA ASP A 126 -0.43 -1.02 5.41
C ASP A 126 0.34 -2.22 5.97
N ALA A 127 1.38 -2.67 5.27
CA ALA A 127 2.26 -3.69 5.78
C ALA A 127 3.06 -3.11 6.95
N VAL A 128 3.12 -3.86 8.05
CA VAL A 128 4.10 -3.61 9.11
C VAL A 128 5.49 -3.82 8.50
N VAL A 129 6.33 -2.79 8.60
CA VAL A 129 7.69 -2.75 8.06
C VAL A 129 8.64 -2.28 9.16
N GLU A 130 9.83 -2.86 9.17
CA GLU A 130 10.90 -2.49 10.10
C GLU A 130 11.28 -1.01 9.92
N ASP A 131 11.52 -0.31 11.02
CA ASP A 131 12.02 1.07 10.96
C ASP A 131 13.42 1.09 10.30
N GLY A 132 13.63 2.04 9.39
CA GLY A 132 14.86 2.12 8.60
C GLY A 132 14.87 1.27 7.32
N ALA A 133 13.83 0.49 7.03
CA ALA A 133 13.67 -0.12 5.72
C ALA A 133 13.56 0.97 4.64
N ARG A 134 14.43 0.93 3.61
CA ARG A 134 14.39 1.89 2.49
C ARG A 134 13.21 1.64 1.55
N TYR A 135 12.80 0.38 1.44
CA TYR A 135 11.72 -0.09 0.59
C TYR A 135 10.83 -1.02 1.40
N CYS A 136 9.53 -0.97 1.16
CA CYS A 136 8.59 -1.92 1.70
C CYS A 136 8.82 -3.28 1.03
N ALA A 137 9.21 -4.30 1.80
CA ALA A 137 9.38 -5.67 1.30
C ALA A 137 8.10 -6.28 0.70
N ASN A 138 6.94 -5.68 0.98
CA ASN A 138 5.65 -6.16 0.53
C ASN A 138 5.12 -5.50 -0.76
N CYS A 139 5.18 -4.17 -0.88
CA CYS A 139 4.70 -3.45 -2.08
C CYS A 139 5.82 -2.82 -2.91
N GLY A 140 7.05 -2.76 -2.39
CA GLY A 140 8.20 -2.09 -3.01
C GLY A 140 8.17 -0.57 -2.95
N ALA A 141 7.20 0.04 -2.25
CA ALA A 141 7.18 1.48 -2.03
C ALA A 141 8.42 1.95 -1.27
N GLU A 142 9.00 3.08 -1.67
CA GLU A 142 10.08 3.72 -0.94
C GLU A 142 9.55 4.31 0.37
N LEU A 143 10.21 3.99 1.47
CA LEU A 143 9.78 4.37 2.83
C LEU A 143 10.63 5.53 3.40
N ALA A 144 11.58 6.05 2.61
CA ALA A 144 12.61 7.00 3.04
C ALA A 144 12.12 8.45 3.26
N GLU A 145 10.83 8.77 3.07
CA GLU A 145 10.40 10.17 2.86
C GLU A 145 9.61 10.85 3.99
N THR A 146 9.60 10.29 5.21
CA THR A 146 8.89 10.92 6.35
C THR A 146 9.78 11.42 7.49
N ALA A 147 11.10 11.19 7.45
CA ALA A 147 12.02 11.67 8.49
C ALA A 147 12.78 12.97 8.13
N ALA A 148 12.89 13.32 6.84
CA ALA A 148 13.70 14.46 6.40
C ALA A 148 12.94 15.82 6.36
N ARG A 149 11.63 15.82 6.15
CA ARG A 149 10.85 17.07 5.93
C ARG A 149 10.61 17.95 7.17
N ARG A 150 10.96 17.51 8.39
CA ARG A 150 10.76 18.31 9.63
C ARG A 150 11.99 19.09 10.11
N ARG A 151 13.17 18.91 9.51
CA ARG A 151 14.37 19.66 9.92
C ARG A 151 14.62 20.94 9.12
N ASP A 152 14.06 21.07 7.92
CA ASP A 152 14.23 22.27 7.09
C ASP A 152 13.20 23.38 7.38
N ASP A 153 12.06 23.09 8.01
CA ASP A 153 10.98 24.06 8.29
C ASP A 153 11.15 24.82 9.63
N SER A 154 12.25 24.60 10.37
CA SER A 154 12.53 25.26 11.65
C SER A 154 13.76 26.18 11.62
N SER A 155 14.25 26.49 10.42
CA SER A 155 15.33 27.46 10.21
C SER A 155 14.89 28.55 9.22
N GLU A 156 13.76 29.20 9.52
CA GLU A 156 13.42 30.55 9.03
C GLU A 156 13.33 31.52 10.21
#